data_AF-A0A3M1C639-F1
#
_entry.id   AF-A0A3M1C639-F1
#
_cell.length_a   1.000
_cell.length_b   1.000
_cell.length_c   1.000
_cell.angle_alpha   90.00
_cell.angle_beta   90.00
_cell.angle_gamma   90.00
#
_symmetry.space_group_name_H-M   'P 1'
#
loop_
_entity.id
_entity.type
_entity.pdbx_description
1 polymer ?
#
loop_
_entity_poly.entity_id
_entity_poly.type
_entity_poly.pdbx_seq_one_letter_code
_entity_poly.pdbx_strand_id
1 'polypeptide(L)'
;MGLRFQTKPQSQPQDIILHVRMLDRLRLMQQEALGVLGVNLLFAAFYLVDLETEFVASLVENIGFDRLEIDFLKFSGDALKHIDNNRLSLELVRQGLTKSVMFSPEGEALLAADTLYGKPVVVQKGTFRPIINTNVQILEKGLEQVQKVTSKAPLVCFEVSISKFYEKESGVAEEQWDVPDILARVQTIGALGYHVMVSKYALYSSLKKHLRRCTSEEIIFFIGADSLDKLLDSQVYEEYPGGLLGAMGQLFDKNTRVYVYPYKTKALCLTAKTFSPSPQQQSLYRYFLENHYLEDILGCDEVDSSIRSDDVRDMLAQGNKEWEKHVPEPVCQLIKEKKFFGYKEK
;
A
#
# COMPACT_ATOMS: atom_id res chain seq x y z
N MET A 1 17.75 -14.41 3.59
CA MET A 1 18.27 -15.24 4.70
C MET A 1 17.18 -16.21 5.14
N GLY A 2 17.51 -17.24 5.90
CA GLY A 2 16.50 -18.11 6.48
C GLY A 2 17.07 -19.14 7.42
N LEU A 3 16.19 -19.78 8.18
CA LEU A 3 16.48 -20.83 9.13
C LEU A 3 15.60 -22.04 8.82
N ARG A 4 16.23 -23.20 8.68
CA ARG A 4 15.55 -24.49 8.65
C ARG A 4 15.84 -25.24 9.96
N PHE A 5 14.81 -25.64 10.68
CA PHE A 5 14.96 -26.29 11.99
C PHE A 5 13.88 -27.35 12.23
N GLN A 6 14.09 -28.20 13.24
CA GLN A 6 13.13 -29.19 13.69
C GLN A 6 12.70 -28.87 15.11
N THR A 7 11.39 -28.85 15.38
CA THR A 7 10.86 -28.66 16.75
C THR A 7 11.01 -29.91 17.60
N LYS A 8 11.01 -31.09 16.97
CA LYS A 8 11.28 -32.39 17.59
C LYS A 8 12.24 -33.21 16.73
N PRO A 9 13.10 -34.06 17.33
CA PRO A 9 13.93 -34.99 16.56
C PRO A 9 13.08 -35.79 15.57
N GLN A 10 13.57 -35.94 14.33
CA GLN A 10 12.92 -36.70 13.25
C GLN A 10 11.56 -36.15 12.76
N SER A 11 11.15 -34.95 13.19
CA SER A 11 9.98 -34.27 12.62
C SER A 11 10.28 -33.67 11.24
N GLN A 12 9.23 -33.33 10.48
CA GLN A 12 9.39 -32.56 9.26
C GLN A 12 10.03 -31.20 9.57
N PRO A 13 10.94 -30.70 8.70
CA PRO A 13 11.57 -29.42 8.92
C PRO A 13 10.57 -28.28 8.85
N GLN A 14 10.85 -27.23 9.62
CA GLN A 14 10.19 -25.94 9.60
C GLN A 14 11.15 -24.93 8.96
N ASP A 15 10.60 -23.99 8.21
CA ASP A 15 11.36 -22.94 7.53
C ASP A 15 10.86 -21.57 7.98
N ILE A 16 11.80 -20.70 8.34
CA ILE A 16 11.59 -19.26 8.49
C ILE A 16 12.45 -18.57 7.44
N ILE A 17 11.82 -17.90 6.48
CA ILE A 17 12.48 -17.19 5.38
C ILE A 17 12.29 -15.70 5.59
N LEU A 18 13.36 -14.94 5.46
CA LEU A 18 13.32 -13.49 5.52
C LEU A 18 14.15 -12.83 4.42
N HIS A 19 13.58 -11.80 3.80
CA HIS A 19 14.30 -10.90 2.92
C HIS A 19 14.82 -9.73 3.74
N VAL A 20 16.07 -9.37 3.48
CA VAL A 20 16.79 -8.34 4.24
C VAL A 20 17.50 -7.45 3.25
N ARG A 21 17.23 -6.15 3.32
CA ARG A 21 17.89 -5.14 2.52
C ARG A 21 18.87 -4.37 3.38
N MET A 22 20.16 -4.43 3.01
CA MET A 22 21.20 -3.70 3.73
C MET A 22 21.16 -2.21 3.41
N LEU A 23 21.20 -1.37 4.45
CA LEU A 23 21.23 0.09 4.35
C LEU A 23 22.62 0.66 4.66
N ASP A 24 23.43 -0.08 5.40
CA ASP A 24 24.83 0.24 5.64
C ASP A 24 25.60 0.38 4.32
N ARG A 25 26.51 1.37 4.25
CA ARG A 25 27.32 1.62 3.05
C ARG A 25 28.54 0.70 2.93
N LEU A 26 29.07 0.24 4.07
CA LEU A 26 30.32 -0.51 4.13
C LEU A 26 30.06 -2.00 4.33
N ARG A 27 30.74 -2.84 3.55
CA ARG A 27 30.61 -4.31 3.59
C ARG A 27 30.85 -4.89 4.99
N LEU A 28 31.81 -4.36 5.75
CA LEU A 28 32.10 -4.84 7.10
C LEU A 28 30.94 -4.59 8.07
N MET A 29 30.33 -3.40 7.99
CA MET A 29 29.14 -3.07 8.79
C MET A 29 27.94 -3.94 8.39
N GLN A 30 27.77 -4.20 7.09
CA GLN A 30 26.73 -5.11 6.62
C GLN A 30 26.91 -6.53 7.18
N GLN A 31 28.15 -7.03 7.15
CA GLN A 31 28.48 -8.36 7.68
C GLN A 31 28.20 -8.46 9.19
N GLU A 32 28.59 -7.45 9.96
CA GLU A 32 28.31 -7.37 11.39
C GLU A 32 26.79 -7.39 11.67
N ALA A 33 26.03 -6.54 10.99
CA ALA A 33 24.57 -6.47 11.16
C ALA A 33 23.88 -7.80 10.80
N LEU A 34 24.30 -8.45 9.71
CA LEU A 34 23.79 -9.77 9.33
C LEU A 34 24.18 -10.86 10.35
N GLY A 35 25.37 -10.77 10.95
CA GLY A 35 25.81 -11.67 12.00
C GLY A 35 24.92 -11.58 13.25
N VAL A 36 24.64 -10.36 13.72
CA VAL A 36 23.72 -10.12 14.84
C VAL A 36 22.30 -10.59 14.48
N LEU A 37 21.80 -10.26 13.29
CA LEU A 37 20.49 -10.72 12.82
C LEU A 37 20.38 -12.25 12.79
N GLY A 38 21.44 -12.95 12.39
CA GLY A 38 21.48 -14.41 12.42
C GLY A 38 21.32 -14.99 13.82
N VAL A 39 21.99 -14.39 14.82
CA VAL A 39 21.85 -14.78 16.24
C VAL A 39 20.43 -14.48 16.74
N ASN A 40 19.91 -13.30 16.43
CA ASN A 40 18.56 -12.90 16.80
C ASN A 40 17.50 -13.83 16.20
N LEU A 41 17.63 -14.19 14.92
CA LEU A 41 16.73 -15.13 14.25
C LEU A 41 16.73 -16.51 14.92
N LEU A 42 17.91 -17.02 15.28
CA LEU A 42 18.00 -18.29 16.02
C LEU A 42 17.28 -18.18 17.36
N PHE A 43 17.57 -17.15 18.15
CA PHE A 43 16.92 -16.93 19.43
C PHE A 43 15.39 -16.85 19.27
N ALA A 44 14.92 -16.00 18.36
CA ALA A 44 13.49 -15.80 18.10
C ALA A 44 12.79 -17.10 17.69
N ALA A 45 13.41 -17.90 16.81
CA ALA A 45 12.84 -19.16 16.33
C ALA A 45 12.68 -20.22 17.43
N PHE A 46 13.58 -20.25 18.43
CA PHE A 46 13.52 -21.24 19.51
C PHE A 46 12.69 -20.80 20.72
N TYR A 47 12.58 -19.49 20.97
CA TYR A 47 12.00 -18.97 22.21
C TYR A 47 10.77 -18.08 22.03
N LEU A 48 10.58 -17.48 20.85
CA LEU A 48 9.56 -16.44 20.62
C LEU A 48 8.63 -16.77 19.45
N VAL A 49 8.69 -17.98 18.88
CA VAL A 49 7.98 -18.33 17.63
C VAL A 49 6.46 -18.14 17.71
N ASP A 50 5.87 -18.33 18.90
CA ASP A 50 4.44 -18.17 19.15
C ASP A 50 4.05 -16.74 19.59
N LEU A 51 5.04 -15.85 19.72
CA LEU A 51 4.88 -14.47 20.17
C LEU A 51 5.20 -13.51 19.01
N GLU A 52 4.25 -13.33 18.09
CA GLU A 52 4.42 -12.58 16.82
C GLU A 52 5.12 -11.22 17.02
N THR A 53 4.70 -10.45 18.02
CA THR A 53 5.22 -9.10 18.29
C THR A 53 6.67 -9.15 18.80
N GLU A 54 6.93 -9.99 19.80
CA GLU A 54 8.23 -10.18 20.41
C GLU A 54 9.22 -10.79 19.41
N PHE A 55 8.78 -11.74 18.59
CA PHE A 55 9.57 -12.33 17.52
C PHE A 55 10.09 -11.23 16.59
N VAL A 56 9.20 -10.40 16.03
CA VAL A 56 9.57 -9.35 15.09
C VAL A 56 10.48 -8.30 15.74
N ALA A 57 10.20 -7.91 16.98
CA ALA A 57 11.01 -6.95 17.72
C ALA A 57 12.43 -7.45 17.95
N SER A 58 12.58 -8.73 18.31
CA SER A 58 13.88 -9.33 18.61
C SER A 58 14.81 -9.41 17.40
N LEU A 59 14.28 -9.47 16.16
CA LEU A 59 15.11 -9.56 14.95
C LEU A 59 16.12 -8.41 14.81
N VAL A 60 15.73 -7.20 15.21
CA VAL A 60 16.55 -5.98 15.04
C VAL A 60 17.19 -5.50 16.34
N GLU A 61 17.08 -6.27 17.42
CA GLU A 61 17.69 -5.97 18.70
C GLU A 61 19.22 -5.83 18.55
N ASN A 62 19.78 -4.75 19.12
CA ASN A 62 21.21 -4.40 19.03
C ASN A 62 21.76 -4.14 17.60
N ILE A 63 20.90 -4.02 16.58
CA ILE A 63 21.29 -3.61 15.21
C ILE A 63 20.95 -2.13 15.00
N GLY A 64 19.75 -1.72 15.40
CA GLY A 64 19.20 -0.40 15.10
C GLY A 64 18.45 -0.37 13.76
N PHE A 65 17.39 0.45 13.69
CA PHE A 65 16.42 0.44 12.58
C PHE A 65 16.96 0.99 11.24
N ASP A 66 18.09 1.70 11.25
CA ASP A 66 18.61 2.38 10.06
C ASP A 66 19.69 1.59 9.30
N ARG A 67 20.08 0.41 9.80
CA ARG A 67 21.16 -0.41 9.20
C ARG A 67 20.68 -1.44 8.21
N LEU A 68 19.47 -1.95 8.41
CA LEU A 68 18.82 -2.93 7.53
C LEU A 68 17.30 -2.74 7.54
N GLU A 69 16.66 -3.25 6.51
CA GLU A 69 15.20 -3.28 6.35
C GLU A 69 14.78 -4.75 6.18
N ILE A 70 13.79 -5.21 6.94
CA ILE A 70 13.18 -6.55 6.81
C ILE A 70 11.79 -6.34 6.21
N ASP A 71 11.65 -6.63 4.92
CA ASP A 71 10.46 -6.36 4.11
C ASP A 71 9.69 -7.62 3.71
N PHE A 72 10.17 -8.80 4.10
CA PHE A 72 9.48 -10.07 3.92
C PHE A 72 9.85 -11.04 5.05
N LEU A 73 8.84 -11.71 5.58
CA LEU A 73 8.97 -12.76 6.59
C LEU A 73 7.91 -13.83 6.32
N LYS A 74 8.35 -15.09 6.17
CA LYS A 74 7.44 -16.22 5.91
C LYS A 74 7.85 -17.43 6.73
N PHE A 75 6.88 -17.97 7.44
CA PHE A 75 6.96 -19.18 8.23
C PHE A 75 6.29 -20.30 7.44
N SER A 76 6.89 -21.48 7.45
CA SER A 76 6.40 -22.64 6.71
C SER A 76 6.75 -23.94 7.43
N GLY A 77 5.88 -24.94 7.28
CA GLY A 77 6.01 -26.23 7.92
C GLY A 77 4.86 -26.52 8.90
N ASP A 78 4.65 -27.81 9.17
CA ASP A 78 3.47 -28.28 9.90
C ASP A 78 3.33 -27.72 11.32
N ALA A 79 4.45 -27.49 12.01
CA ALA A 79 4.45 -26.99 13.38
C ALA A 79 4.21 -25.47 13.46
N LEU A 80 4.26 -24.75 12.33
CA LEU A 80 4.07 -23.30 12.25
C LEU A 80 2.78 -22.90 11.53
N LYS A 81 1.91 -23.86 11.17
CA LYS A 81 0.67 -23.61 10.41
C LYS A 81 -0.34 -22.72 11.14
N HIS A 82 -0.28 -22.65 12.47
CA HIS A 82 -1.14 -21.79 13.26
C HIS A 82 -0.73 -20.32 13.21
N ILE A 83 0.46 -20.00 12.70
CA ILE A 83 0.97 -18.64 12.59
C ILE A 83 0.47 -18.02 11.28
N ASP A 84 -0.11 -16.83 11.39
CA ASP A 84 -0.60 -16.10 10.23
C ASP A 84 0.51 -15.21 9.65
N ASN A 85 1.05 -15.62 8.50
CA ASN A 85 2.08 -14.87 7.78
C ASN A 85 1.64 -13.44 7.39
N ASN A 86 0.34 -13.20 7.24
CA ASN A 86 -0.16 -11.88 6.90
C ASN A 86 -0.12 -10.95 8.10
N ARG A 87 -0.44 -11.47 9.30
CA ARG A 87 -0.26 -10.73 10.56
C ARG A 87 1.21 -10.41 10.80
N LEU A 88 2.11 -11.38 10.61
CA LEU A 88 3.55 -11.15 10.68
C LEU A 88 4.02 -10.07 9.71
N SER A 89 3.52 -10.07 8.48
CA SER A 89 3.87 -9.06 7.47
C SER A 89 3.40 -7.67 7.90
N LEU A 90 2.19 -7.54 8.43
CA LEU A 90 1.70 -6.28 8.99
C LEU A 90 2.49 -5.85 10.23
N GLU A 91 2.99 -6.80 11.02
CA GLU A 91 3.81 -6.53 12.20
C GLU A 91 5.17 -5.91 11.84
N LEU A 92 5.80 -6.36 10.73
CA LEU A 92 6.99 -5.72 10.18
C LEU A 92 6.75 -4.24 9.88
N VAL A 93 5.58 -3.92 9.30
CA VAL A 93 5.20 -2.54 9.03
C VAL A 93 4.95 -1.81 10.35
N ARG A 94 4.14 -2.37 11.25
CA ARG A 94 3.79 -1.76 12.54
C ARG A 94 5.02 -1.28 13.30
N GLN A 95 6.00 -2.17 13.46
CA GLN A 95 7.24 -1.93 14.18
C GLN A 95 8.30 -1.13 13.39
N GLY A 96 8.04 -0.83 12.11
CA GLY A 96 8.90 0.04 11.31
C GLY A 96 10.11 -0.67 10.70
N LEU A 97 10.15 -2.00 10.69
CA LEU A 97 11.20 -2.78 10.02
C LEU A 97 11.10 -2.67 8.49
N THR A 98 9.91 -2.38 7.98
CA THR A 98 9.67 -1.93 6.60
C THR A 98 8.57 -0.88 6.57
N LYS A 99 8.51 -0.11 5.48
CA LYS A 99 7.46 0.89 5.25
C LYS A 99 6.26 0.34 4.48
N SER A 100 6.40 -0.85 3.89
CA SER A 100 5.34 -1.47 3.11
C SER A 100 5.50 -2.99 3.03
N VAL A 101 4.37 -3.68 2.92
CA VAL A 101 4.30 -5.10 2.53
C VAL A 101 3.30 -5.26 1.40
N MET A 102 3.48 -6.31 0.61
CA MET A 102 2.65 -6.62 -0.56
C MET A 102 1.97 -7.97 -0.39
N PHE A 103 0.74 -8.10 -0.88
CA PHE A 103 -0.07 -9.29 -0.84
C PHE A 103 -0.54 -9.66 -2.24
N SER A 104 -0.61 -10.96 -2.51
CA SER A 104 -1.23 -11.52 -3.71
C SER A 104 -2.76 -11.39 -3.65
N PRO A 105 -3.47 -11.61 -4.76
CA PRO A 105 -4.93 -11.68 -4.76
C PRO A 105 -5.49 -12.75 -3.80
N GLU A 106 -4.77 -13.84 -3.60
CA GLU A 106 -5.10 -14.93 -2.67
C GLU A 106 -4.84 -14.55 -1.21
N GLY A 107 -4.26 -13.37 -0.97
CA GLY A 107 -3.90 -12.89 0.35
C GLY A 107 -2.59 -13.47 0.86
N GLU A 108 -1.69 -13.97 0.03
CA GLU A 108 -0.37 -14.39 0.47
C GLU A 108 0.60 -13.20 0.49
N ALA A 109 1.42 -13.08 1.54
CA ALA A 109 2.51 -12.10 1.56
C ALA A 109 3.53 -12.35 0.43
N LEU A 110 3.94 -11.29 -0.24
CA LEU A 110 4.84 -11.29 -1.40
C LEU A 110 6.04 -10.36 -1.17
N LEU A 111 7.18 -10.73 -1.76
CA LEU A 111 8.30 -9.79 -1.91
C LEU A 111 8.00 -8.83 -3.08
N ALA A 112 7.87 -7.54 -2.76
CA ALA A 112 7.53 -6.52 -3.76
C ALA A 112 8.58 -6.40 -4.87
N ALA A 113 9.88 -6.55 -4.52
CA ALA A 113 10.97 -6.52 -5.49
C ALA A 113 10.80 -7.57 -6.59
N ASP A 114 10.50 -8.81 -6.22
CA ASP A 114 10.30 -9.91 -7.17
C ASP A 114 8.99 -9.77 -7.95
N THR A 115 7.92 -9.37 -7.26
CA THR A 115 6.57 -9.31 -7.84
C THR A 115 6.47 -8.25 -8.93
N LEU A 116 7.09 -7.10 -8.72
CA LEU A 116 7.04 -5.94 -9.61
C LEU A 116 8.17 -5.93 -10.65
N TYR A 117 9.19 -6.78 -10.50
CA TYR A 117 10.36 -6.80 -11.37
C TYR A 117 9.98 -6.89 -12.86
N GLY A 118 10.46 -5.93 -13.65
CA GLY A 118 10.29 -5.91 -15.11
C GLY A 118 8.85 -5.68 -15.59
N LYS A 119 7.93 -5.29 -14.70
CA LYS A 119 6.52 -5.00 -15.01
C LYS A 119 6.20 -3.52 -14.84
N PRO A 120 5.44 -2.89 -15.76
CA PRO A 120 4.77 -1.63 -15.47
C PRO A 120 3.80 -1.82 -14.31
N VAL A 121 3.56 -0.77 -13.53
CA VAL A 121 2.69 -0.84 -12.35
C VAL A 121 1.68 0.29 -12.37
N VAL A 122 0.40 -0.08 -12.24
CA VAL A 122 -0.69 0.87 -12.00
C VAL A 122 -1.04 0.83 -10.52
N VAL A 123 -1.06 1.99 -9.89
CA VAL A 123 -1.30 2.15 -8.46
C VAL A 123 -2.49 3.05 -8.21
N GLN A 124 -3.47 2.50 -7.51
CA GLN A 124 -4.57 3.29 -6.94
C GLN A 124 -4.40 3.32 -5.43
N LYS A 125 -4.15 4.51 -4.89
CA LYS A 125 -3.92 4.73 -3.45
C LYS A 125 -5.23 5.11 -2.77
N GLY A 126 -5.51 4.53 -1.60
CA GLY A 126 -6.75 4.80 -0.88
C GLY A 126 -6.84 4.10 0.48
N THR A 127 -7.97 4.33 1.17
CA THR A 127 -8.27 3.67 2.45
C THR A 127 -8.93 2.30 2.24
N PHE A 128 -9.73 2.15 1.18
CA PHE A 128 -10.41 0.91 0.75
C PHE A 128 -11.14 0.17 1.87
N ARG A 129 -11.93 0.90 2.65
CA ARG A 129 -12.63 0.40 3.84
C ARG A 129 -14.16 0.52 3.71
N PRO A 130 -14.84 -0.30 2.88
CA PRO A 130 -14.30 -1.29 1.94
C PRO A 130 -13.91 -0.69 0.57
N ILE A 131 -13.39 -1.51 -0.34
CA ILE A 131 -13.37 -1.19 -1.77
C ILE A 131 -14.82 -1.14 -2.31
N ILE A 132 -15.09 -0.22 -3.25
CA ILE A 132 -16.45 0.10 -3.77
C ILE A 132 -16.45 0.10 -5.30
N ASN A 133 -17.63 0.06 -5.92
CA ASN A 133 -17.82 0.02 -7.37
C ASN A 133 -17.12 1.19 -8.08
N THR A 134 -17.18 2.39 -7.52
CA THR A 134 -16.50 3.59 -8.03
C THR A 134 -14.99 3.36 -8.19
N ASN A 135 -14.34 2.69 -7.23
CA ASN A 135 -12.90 2.41 -7.31
C ASN A 135 -12.58 1.47 -8.49
N VAL A 136 -13.39 0.44 -8.68
CA VAL A 136 -13.22 -0.55 -9.76
C VAL A 136 -13.48 0.10 -11.12
N GLN A 137 -14.53 0.90 -11.26
CA GLN A 137 -14.85 1.61 -12.50
C GLN A 137 -13.74 2.59 -12.91
N ILE A 138 -13.19 3.35 -11.95
CA ILE A 138 -12.04 4.24 -12.21
C ILE A 138 -10.84 3.44 -12.71
N LEU A 139 -10.54 2.31 -12.06
CA LEU A 139 -9.45 1.43 -12.47
C LEU A 139 -9.66 0.93 -13.90
N GLU A 140 -10.84 0.40 -14.23
CA GLU A 140 -11.16 -0.13 -15.55
C GLU A 140 -10.99 0.92 -16.65
N LYS A 141 -11.57 2.12 -16.47
CA LYS A 141 -11.41 3.24 -17.41
C LYS A 141 -9.97 3.69 -17.56
N GLY A 142 -9.24 3.78 -16.44
CA GLY A 142 -7.82 4.11 -16.46
C GLY A 142 -6.99 3.07 -17.19
N LEU A 143 -7.25 1.77 -16.97
CA LEU A 143 -6.55 0.68 -17.64
C LEU A 143 -6.81 0.66 -19.15
N GLU A 144 -8.03 0.93 -19.60
CA GLU A 144 -8.34 1.08 -21.03
C GLU A 144 -7.49 2.17 -21.70
N GLN A 145 -7.20 3.26 -20.98
CA GLN A 145 -6.35 4.35 -21.47
C GLN A 145 -4.87 3.97 -21.42
N VAL A 146 -4.40 3.36 -20.33
CA VAL A 146 -3.01 2.90 -20.16
C VAL A 146 -2.62 1.84 -21.20
N GLN A 147 -3.51 0.90 -21.51
CA GLN A 147 -3.24 -0.15 -22.49
C GLN A 147 -3.01 0.39 -23.91
N LYS A 148 -3.49 1.60 -24.22
CA LYS A 148 -3.26 2.24 -25.51
C LYS A 148 -1.87 2.85 -25.65
N VAL A 149 -1.19 3.11 -24.52
CA VAL A 149 0.11 3.82 -24.49
C VAL A 149 1.26 2.94 -24.00
N THR A 150 0.97 1.90 -23.23
CA THR A 150 1.98 0.99 -22.67
C THR A 150 2.06 -0.30 -23.49
N SER A 151 3.28 -0.77 -23.76
CA SER A 151 3.54 -1.97 -24.56
C SER A 151 3.40 -3.30 -23.80
N LYS A 152 3.44 -3.26 -22.47
CA LYS A 152 3.32 -4.41 -21.57
C LYS A 152 2.08 -4.26 -20.70
N ALA A 153 1.43 -5.38 -20.38
CA ALA A 153 0.33 -5.38 -19.42
C ALA A 153 0.84 -4.93 -18.03
N PRO A 154 0.25 -3.87 -17.43
CA PRO A 154 0.65 -3.42 -16.11
C PRO A 154 0.16 -4.37 -15.03
N LEU A 155 0.95 -4.53 -13.96
CA LEU A 155 0.47 -5.10 -12.71
C LEU A 155 -0.35 -4.05 -11.97
N VAL A 156 -1.59 -4.39 -11.64
CA VAL A 156 -2.48 -3.53 -10.84
C VAL A 156 -2.21 -3.77 -9.36
N CYS A 157 -1.96 -2.69 -8.64
CA CYS A 157 -1.73 -2.70 -7.21
C CYS A 157 -2.60 -1.64 -6.53
N PHE A 158 -3.46 -2.07 -5.61
CA PHE A 158 -4.15 -1.14 -4.71
C PHE A 158 -3.27 -0.88 -3.51
N GLU A 159 -2.93 0.39 -3.27
CA GLU A 159 -2.15 0.77 -2.10
C GLU A 159 -3.08 1.22 -0.97
N VAL A 160 -3.25 0.34 0.01
CA VAL A 160 -3.96 0.61 1.27
C VAL A 160 -3.05 1.46 2.14
N SER A 161 -3.35 2.74 2.20
CA SER A 161 -2.55 3.66 3.00
C SER A 161 -2.92 3.61 4.47
N ILE A 162 -1.89 3.45 5.28
CA ILE A 162 -1.96 3.39 6.73
C ILE A 162 -1.16 4.54 7.37
N SER A 163 -0.77 5.56 6.59
CA SER A 163 0.01 6.70 7.08
C SER A 163 -0.75 7.51 8.13
N LYS A 164 -2.08 7.61 7.99
CA LYS A 164 -2.95 8.34 8.91
C LYS A 164 -2.92 7.81 10.35
N PHE A 165 -2.63 6.52 10.55
CA PHE A 165 -2.43 5.95 11.89
C PHE A 165 -1.20 6.52 12.61
N TYR A 166 -0.30 7.18 11.88
CA TYR A 166 0.97 7.71 12.40
C TYR A 166 1.04 9.24 12.37
N GLU A 167 0.01 9.93 11.86
CA GLU A 167 -0.08 11.38 11.85
C GLU A 167 -0.51 11.87 13.25
N LYS A 168 0.44 12.42 14.03
CA LYS A 168 0.26 12.79 15.45
C LYS A 168 -0.55 14.07 15.72
N GLU A 169 -1.13 14.73 14.73
CA GLU A 169 -1.46 16.17 14.88
C GLU A 169 -2.89 16.63 14.55
N SER A 170 -3.85 15.75 14.31
CA SER A 170 -5.24 16.22 14.17
C SER A 170 -6.13 15.51 15.16
N GLY A 171 -6.73 16.26 16.09
CA GLY A 171 -7.62 15.80 17.18
C GLY A 171 -8.94 15.18 16.71
N VAL A 172 -8.91 14.47 15.58
CA VAL A 172 -9.89 13.48 15.14
C VAL A 172 -9.49 12.16 15.82
N ALA A 173 -10.47 11.44 16.36
CA ALA A 173 -10.23 10.17 17.07
C ALA A 173 -9.23 9.31 16.29
N GLU A 174 -8.11 8.97 16.95
CA GLU A 174 -7.02 8.17 16.39
C GLU A 174 -7.62 6.97 15.66
N GLU A 175 -7.40 6.87 14.34
CA GLU A 175 -7.64 5.59 13.69
C GLU A 175 -6.68 4.60 14.38
N GLN A 176 -7.22 3.63 15.10
CA GLN A 176 -6.39 2.67 15.82
C GLN A 176 -5.82 1.67 14.81
N TRP A 177 -4.57 1.24 15.02
CA TRP A 177 -3.98 0.13 14.27
C TRP A 177 -4.79 -1.15 14.51
N ASP A 178 -5.75 -1.41 13.63
CA ASP A 178 -6.66 -2.57 13.68
C ASP A 178 -6.24 -3.57 12.59
N VAL A 179 -5.48 -4.59 13.00
CA VAL A 179 -4.97 -5.64 12.11
C VAL A 179 -6.10 -6.39 11.40
N PRO A 180 -7.15 -6.89 12.09
CA PRO A 180 -8.34 -7.44 11.44
C PRO A 180 -8.94 -6.54 10.36
N ASP A 181 -9.08 -5.24 10.63
CA ASP A 181 -9.63 -4.30 9.67
C ASP A 181 -8.73 -4.15 8.43
N ILE A 182 -7.42 -4.00 8.61
CA ILE A 182 -6.46 -3.92 7.49
C ILE A 182 -6.49 -5.20 6.66
N LEU A 183 -6.53 -6.37 7.30
CA LEU A 183 -6.63 -7.66 6.60
C LEU A 183 -7.97 -7.79 5.84
N ALA A 184 -9.07 -7.27 6.37
CA ALA A 184 -10.35 -7.24 5.65
C ALA A 184 -10.26 -6.40 4.36
N ARG A 185 -9.53 -5.27 4.39
CA ARG A 185 -9.27 -4.46 3.19
C ARG A 185 -8.44 -5.24 2.17
N VAL A 186 -7.38 -5.93 2.61
CA VAL A 186 -6.56 -6.80 1.75
C VAL A 186 -7.41 -7.88 1.11
N GLN A 187 -8.23 -8.59 1.89
CA GLN A 187 -9.04 -9.70 1.39
C GLN A 187 -10.16 -9.25 0.45
N THR A 188 -10.82 -8.13 0.71
CA THR A 188 -11.87 -7.62 -0.18
C THR A 188 -11.32 -7.15 -1.53
N ILE A 189 -10.12 -6.55 -1.55
CA ILE A 189 -9.45 -6.22 -2.80
C ILE A 189 -8.94 -7.48 -3.51
N GLY A 190 -8.37 -8.43 -2.76
CA GLY A 190 -7.88 -9.71 -3.28
C GLY A 190 -8.97 -10.56 -3.91
N ALA A 191 -10.19 -10.54 -3.34
CA ALA A 191 -11.38 -11.20 -3.91
C ALA A 191 -11.78 -10.68 -5.30
N LEU A 192 -11.27 -9.52 -5.72
CA LEU A 192 -11.43 -8.97 -7.07
C LEU A 192 -10.26 -9.31 -8.01
N GLY A 193 -9.28 -10.10 -7.55
CA GLY A 193 -8.13 -10.53 -8.35
C GLY A 193 -6.95 -9.55 -8.34
N TYR A 194 -6.94 -8.54 -7.45
CA TYR A 194 -5.91 -7.51 -7.45
C TYR A 194 -4.85 -7.71 -6.35
N HIS A 195 -3.62 -7.26 -6.64
CA HIS A 195 -2.57 -7.20 -5.64
C HIS A 195 -2.80 -6.02 -4.70
N VAL A 196 -2.37 -6.17 -3.45
CA VAL A 196 -2.53 -5.14 -2.43
C VAL A 196 -1.18 -4.79 -1.83
N MET A 197 -0.86 -3.50 -1.73
CA MET A 197 0.24 -3.00 -0.94
C MET A 197 -0.31 -2.29 0.29
N VAL A 198 0.15 -2.66 1.48
CA VAL A 198 -0.16 -1.91 2.71
C VAL A 198 1.05 -1.06 3.04
N SER A 199 0.92 0.27 3.10
CA SER A 199 2.09 1.15 3.27
C SER A 199 1.88 2.39 4.15
N LYS A 200 2.96 2.82 4.80
CA LYS A 200 3.04 4.07 5.57
C LYS A 200 3.41 5.28 4.71
N TYR A 201 3.46 5.16 3.38
CA TYR A 201 3.86 6.25 2.52
C TYR A 201 2.74 7.31 2.41
N ALA A 202 2.86 8.41 3.16
CA ALA A 202 1.94 9.54 3.06
C ALA A 202 2.02 10.22 1.68
N LEU A 203 3.25 10.46 1.20
CA LEU A 203 3.51 11.18 -0.05
C LEU A 203 3.65 10.23 -1.24
N TYR A 204 3.04 10.60 -2.38
CA TYR A 204 3.21 9.90 -3.66
C TYR A 204 4.68 9.85 -4.10
N SER A 205 5.47 10.90 -3.84
CA SER A 205 6.91 10.92 -4.16
C SER A 205 7.68 9.82 -3.41
N SER A 206 7.32 9.56 -2.15
CA SER A 206 7.93 8.49 -1.33
C SER A 206 7.49 7.11 -1.77
N LEU A 207 6.20 6.92 -2.07
CA LEU A 207 5.67 5.68 -2.64
C LEU A 207 6.31 5.37 -4.00
N LYS A 208 6.40 6.35 -4.89
CA LYS A 208 7.08 6.24 -6.17
C LYS A 208 8.54 5.81 -6.01
N LYS A 209 9.28 6.41 -5.06
CA LYS A 209 10.67 6.02 -4.77
C LYS A 209 10.77 4.58 -4.30
N HIS A 210 9.79 4.09 -3.54
CA HIS A 210 9.71 2.68 -3.20
C HIS A 210 9.53 1.81 -4.44
N LEU A 211 8.47 2.06 -5.21
CA LEU A 211 8.13 1.27 -6.40
C LEU A 211 9.26 1.26 -7.45
N ARG A 212 9.94 2.40 -7.65
CA ARG A 212 11.06 2.53 -8.58
C ARG A 212 12.27 1.65 -8.21
N ARG A 213 12.41 1.23 -6.94
CA ARG A 213 13.41 0.23 -6.54
C ARG A 213 13.02 -1.19 -6.94
N CYS A 214 11.73 -1.45 -7.10
CA CYS A 214 11.19 -2.76 -7.45
C CYS A 214 11.03 -2.93 -8.97
N THR A 215 10.80 -1.83 -9.72
CA THR A 215 10.66 -1.87 -11.18
C THR A 215 11.30 -0.68 -11.89
N SER A 216 11.92 -0.95 -13.04
CA SER A 216 12.42 0.06 -13.98
C SER A 216 11.38 0.49 -15.02
N GLU A 217 10.23 -0.18 -15.10
CA GLU A 217 9.18 0.07 -16.09
C GLU A 217 8.29 1.26 -15.70
N GLU A 218 7.25 1.55 -16.48
CA GLU A 218 6.35 2.66 -16.19
C GLU A 218 5.62 2.50 -14.85
N ILE A 219 5.53 3.59 -14.07
CA ILE A 219 4.73 3.67 -12.85
C ILE A 219 3.60 4.65 -13.11
N ILE A 220 2.38 4.22 -12.86
CA ILE A 220 1.19 4.99 -13.21
C ILE A 220 0.32 5.12 -11.96
N PHE A 221 0.06 6.34 -11.53
CA PHE A 221 -0.82 6.60 -10.39
C PHE A 221 -2.19 7.04 -10.87
N PHE A 222 -3.25 6.47 -10.28
CA PHE A 222 -4.62 6.97 -10.42
C PHE A 222 -4.99 7.75 -9.16
N ILE A 223 -5.23 9.05 -9.31
CA ILE A 223 -5.55 9.96 -8.20
C ILE A 223 -6.83 10.73 -8.47
N GLY A 224 -7.54 11.11 -7.42
CA GLY A 224 -8.72 11.98 -7.55
C GLY A 224 -8.31 13.43 -7.74
N ALA A 225 -9.09 14.19 -8.52
CA ALA A 225 -8.86 15.62 -8.68
C ALA A 225 -8.95 16.39 -7.35
N ASP A 226 -9.69 15.88 -6.36
CA ASP A 226 -9.74 16.38 -4.98
C ASP A 226 -8.41 16.26 -4.23
N SER A 227 -7.50 15.39 -4.71
CA SER A 227 -6.17 15.19 -4.11
C SER A 227 -5.10 16.10 -4.71
N LEU A 228 -5.39 16.84 -5.79
CA LEU A 228 -4.42 17.71 -6.46
C LEU A 228 -3.99 18.90 -5.61
N ASP A 229 -4.91 19.43 -4.80
CA ASP A 229 -4.62 20.52 -3.87
C ASP A 229 -3.55 20.09 -2.86
N LYS A 230 -3.76 18.94 -2.20
CA LYS A 230 -2.78 18.34 -1.29
C LYS A 230 -1.48 17.92 -2.00
N LEU A 231 -1.57 17.48 -3.26
CA LEU A 231 -0.38 17.10 -4.03
C LEU A 231 0.56 18.29 -4.25
N LEU A 232 0.00 19.49 -4.41
CA LEU A 232 0.75 20.72 -4.67
C LEU A 232 0.95 21.59 -3.42
N ASP A 233 0.31 21.30 -2.30
CA ASP A 233 0.45 22.09 -1.07
C ASP A 233 1.90 22.13 -0.57
N SER A 234 2.50 23.31 -0.51
CA SER A 234 3.87 23.50 -0.04
C SER A 234 4.06 23.15 1.43
N GLN A 235 3.02 23.27 2.27
CA GLN A 235 3.09 22.95 3.70
C GLN A 235 3.31 21.45 3.92
N VAL A 236 2.69 20.61 3.08
CA VAL A 236 2.86 19.14 3.11
C VAL A 236 4.33 18.73 2.88
N TYR A 237 5.13 19.57 2.23
CA TYR A 237 6.52 19.26 1.86
C TYR A 237 7.56 20.10 2.61
N GLU A 238 7.20 20.77 3.71
CA GLU A 238 8.12 21.65 4.44
C GLU A 238 9.39 20.90 4.93
N GLU A 239 9.21 19.67 5.42
CA GLU A 239 10.32 18.80 5.85
C GLU A 239 10.96 17.99 4.71
N TYR A 240 10.42 18.08 3.50
CA TYR A 240 10.93 17.31 2.36
C TYR A 240 12.20 17.98 1.79
N PRO A 241 13.30 17.25 1.54
CA PRO A 241 14.48 17.82 0.92
C PRO A 241 14.17 18.47 -0.44
N GLY A 242 14.35 19.79 -0.53
CA GLY A 242 14.00 20.57 -1.73
C GLY A 242 12.53 21.02 -1.81
N GLY A 243 11.76 20.84 -0.72
CA GLY A 243 10.37 21.26 -0.62
C GLY A 243 9.46 20.59 -1.66
N LEU A 244 8.40 21.32 -2.04
CA LEU A 244 7.47 20.90 -3.08
C LEU A 244 8.19 20.57 -4.40
N LEU A 245 9.13 21.39 -4.84
CA LEU A 245 9.83 21.19 -6.11
C LEU A 245 10.67 19.91 -6.10
N GLY A 246 11.37 19.64 -4.99
CA GLY A 246 12.11 18.39 -4.81
C GLY A 246 11.19 17.17 -4.84
N ALA A 247 10.05 17.24 -4.15
CA ALA A 247 9.06 16.15 -4.14
C ALA A 247 8.45 15.90 -5.52
N MET A 248 8.08 16.96 -6.25
CA MET A 248 7.52 16.85 -7.59
C MET A 248 8.55 16.35 -8.60
N GLY A 249 9.81 16.81 -8.53
CA GLY A 249 10.88 16.30 -9.38
C GLY A 249 11.18 14.82 -9.12
N GLN A 250 10.96 14.34 -7.88
CA GLN A 250 11.06 12.92 -7.58
C GLN A 250 9.86 12.12 -8.11
N LEU A 251 8.64 12.69 -8.06
CA LEU A 251 7.42 12.03 -8.53
C LEU A 251 7.36 11.96 -10.06
N PHE A 252 7.54 13.09 -10.74
CA PHE A 252 7.39 13.24 -12.18
C PHE A 252 8.72 13.06 -12.91
N ASP A 253 9.11 11.79 -13.11
CA ASP A 253 10.17 11.41 -14.05
C ASP A 253 9.59 10.89 -15.37
N LYS A 254 10.46 10.72 -16.37
CA LYS A 254 10.09 10.24 -17.71
C LYS A 254 9.32 8.89 -17.76
N ASN A 255 9.38 8.09 -16.70
CA ASN A 255 8.75 6.77 -16.61
C ASN A 255 7.65 6.76 -15.54
N THR A 256 7.13 7.92 -15.16
CA THR A 256 6.04 8.05 -14.20
C THR A 256 4.95 8.96 -14.75
N ARG A 257 3.70 8.47 -14.71
CA ARG A 257 2.51 9.24 -15.12
C ARG A 257 1.49 9.26 -14.00
N VAL A 258 0.74 10.35 -13.92
CA VAL A 258 -0.37 10.50 -12.99
C VAL A 258 -1.62 10.74 -13.82
N TYR A 259 -2.58 9.81 -13.74
CA TYR A 259 -3.90 10.04 -14.31
C TYR A 259 -4.87 10.45 -13.21
N VAL A 260 -5.66 11.47 -13.53
CA VAL A 260 -6.60 12.12 -12.62
C VAL A 260 -8.01 11.74 -13.01
N TYR A 261 -8.76 11.13 -12.10
CA TYR A 261 -10.20 10.98 -12.28
C TYR A 261 -10.94 12.20 -11.72
N PRO A 262 -12.06 12.60 -12.37
CA PRO A 262 -12.81 13.77 -11.97
C PRO A 262 -13.35 13.65 -10.55
N TYR A 263 -13.35 14.76 -9.83
CA TYR A 263 -14.09 14.91 -8.58
C TYR A 263 -15.32 15.78 -8.84
N LYS A 264 -16.51 15.20 -8.66
CA LYS A 264 -17.78 15.87 -8.95
C LYS A 264 -18.61 16.08 -7.70
N THR A 265 -19.13 17.29 -7.57
CA THR A 265 -20.22 17.65 -6.65
C THR A 265 -21.33 18.31 -7.45
N LYS A 266 -22.49 18.59 -6.82
CA LYS A 266 -23.57 19.34 -7.48
C LYS A 266 -23.16 20.73 -7.98
N ALA A 267 -22.09 21.30 -7.42
CA ALA A 267 -21.65 22.67 -7.71
C ALA A 267 -20.35 22.75 -8.52
N LEU A 268 -19.57 21.67 -8.60
CA LEU A 268 -18.20 21.72 -9.10
C LEU A 268 -17.79 20.39 -9.74
N CYS A 269 -17.09 20.46 -10.87
CA CYS A 269 -16.41 19.34 -11.51
C CYS A 269 -14.91 19.67 -11.65
N LEU A 270 -14.09 19.07 -10.79
CA LEU A 270 -12.64 19.19 -10.85
C LEU A 270 -12.06 18.05 -11.69
N THR A 271 -11.13 18.40 -12.56
CA THR A 271 -10.33 17.51 -13.43
C THR A 271 -8.89 18.00 -13.39
N ALA A 272 -7.94 17.27 -13.99
CA ALA A 272 -6.60 17.79 -14.20
C ALA A 272 -6.61 19.15 -14.91
N LYS A 273 -7.47 19.31 -15.92
CA LYS A 273 -7.52 20.53 -16.73
C LYS A 273 -8.26 21.69 -16.08
N THR A 274 -9.27 21.41 -15.27
CA THR A 274 -10.09 22.45 -14.62
C THR A 274 -9.59 22.84 -13.23
N PHE A 275 -8.75 22.02 -12.62
CA PHE A 275 -8.11 22.36 -11.35
C PHE A 275 -7.17 23.56 -11.52
N SER A 276 -7.35 24.57 -10.65
CA SER A 276 -6.54 25.79 -10.63
C SER A 276 -5.73 25.82 -9.34
N PRO A 277 -4.41 25.56 -9.38
CA PRO A 277 -3.56 25.65 -8.19
C PRO A 277 -3.36 27.12 -7.75
N SER A 278 -2.73 27.29 -6.58
CA SER A 278 -2.31 28.60 -6.09
C SER A 278 -1.39 29.33 -7.10
N PRO A 279 -1.38 30.67 -7.14
CA PRO A 279 -0.60 31.44 -8.11
C PRO A 279 0.89 31.05 -8.16
N GLN A 280 1.49 30.71 -7.02
CA GLN A 280 2.89 30.30 -6.93
C GLN A 280 3.17 28.95 -7.63
N GLN A 281 2.18 28.08 -7.75
CA GLN A 281 2.31 26.73 -8.28
C GLN A 281 1.81 26.60 -9.74
N GLN A 282 1.15 27.62 -10.28
CA GLN A 282 0.55 27.57 -11.63
C GLN A 282 1.56 27.20 -12.73
N SER A 283 2.75 27.81 -12.74
CA SER A 283 3.76 27.51 -13.76
C SER A 283 4.25 26.07 -13.69
N LEU A 284 4.43 25.54 -12.47
CA LEU A 284 4.85 24.16 -12.25
C LEU A 284 3.76 23.18 -12.70
N TYR A 285 2.50 23.47 -12.36
CA TYR A 285 1.37 22.64 -12.76
C TYR A 285 1.15 22.62 -14.28
N ARG A 286 1.26 23.79 -14.93
CA ARG A 286 1.20 23.90 -16.40
C ARG A 286 2.27 23.03 -17.06
N TYR A 287 3.50 23.04 -16.52
CA TYR A 287 4.57 22.18 -17.01
C TYR A 287 4.19 20.69 -16.94
N PHE A 288 3.54 20.22 -15.87
CA PHE A 288 3.11 18.81 -15.78
C PHE A 288 2.04 18.44 -16.81
N LEU A 289 1.10 19.34 -17.07
CA LEU A 289 0.07 19.15 -18.09
C LEU A 289 0.66 19.13 -19.50
N GLU A 290 1.49 20.13 -19.84
CA GLU A 290 2.08 20.28 -21.18
C GLU A 290 3.02 19.12 -21.54
N ASN A 291 3.67 18.52 -20.55
CA ASN A 291 4.59 17.39 -20.74
C ASN A 291 3.93 16.02 -20.52
N HIS A 292 2.61 15.94 -20.41
CA HIS A 292 1.88 14.67 -20.27
C HIS A 292 2.24 13.86 -19.01
N TYR A 293 2.78 14.53 -17.98
CA TYR A 293 3.04 13.92 -16.68
C TYR A 293 1.75 13.73 -15.88
N LEU A 294 0.78 14.62 -16.12
CA LEU A 294 -0.51 14.64 -15.47
C LEU A 294 -1.62 14.74 -16.54
N GLU A 295 -2.50 13.74 -16.58
CA GLU A 295 -3.57 13.64 -17.58
C GLU A 295 -4.90 13.24 -16.95
N ASP A 296 -6.01 13.55 -17.61
CA ASP A 296 -7.32 13.05 -17.17
C ASP A 296 -7.53 11.59 -17.55
N ILE A 297 -8.20 10.82 -16.68
CA ILE A 297 -8.81 9.53 -17.06
C ILE A 297 -10.08 9.83 -17.86
N LEU A 298 -10.08 9.40 -19.12
CA LEU A 298 -11.21 9.60 -20.03
C LEU A 298 -12.36 8.65 -19.68
N GLY A 299 -13.60 9.11 -19.88
CA GLY A 299 -14.80 8.28 -19.67
C GLY A 299 -15.21 8.10 -18.21
N CYS A 300 -14.52 8.73 -17.26
CA CYS A 300 -14.95 8.79 -15.85
C CYS A 300 -16.10 9.77 -15.61
N ASP A 301 -16.62 10.43 -16.65
CA ASP A 301 -17.73 11.37 -16.49
C ASP A 301 -19.03 10.71 -16.04
N GLU A 302 -19.20 9.44 -16.39
CA GLU A 302 -20.36 8.60 -16.10
C GLU A 302 -20.22 7.85 -14.77
N VAL A 303 -19.04 7.89 -14.16
CA VAL A 303 -18.77 7.22 -12.88
C VAL A 303 -19.36 8.04 -11.74
N ASP A 304 -20.19 7.41 -10.93
CA ASP A 304 -20.74 8.05 -9.73
C ASP A 304 -19.65 8.16 -8.66
N SER A 305 -19.08 9.36 -8.53
CA SER A 305 -18.11 9.71 -7.49
C SER A 305 -18.76 10.27 -6.22
N SER A 306 -20.09 10.27 -6.11
CA SER A 306 -20.79 10.85 -4.95
C SER A 306 -20.70 9.99 -3.71
N ILE A 307 -20.55 8.67 -3.88
CA ILE A 307 -20.41 7.71 -2.80
C ILE A 307 -18.93 7.41 -2.55
N ARG A 308 -18.52 7.55 -1.30
CA ARG A 308 -17.18 7.23 -0.81
C ARG A 308 -17.22 5.99 0.08
N SER A 309 -16.04 5.40 0.30
CA SER A 309 -15.90 4.24 1.20
C SER A 309 -16.41 4.53 2.62
N ASP A 310 -16.26 5.77 3.10
CA ASP A 310 -16.77 6.19 4.41
C ASP A 310 -18.31 6.16 4.47
N ASP A 311 -19.01 6.55 3.39
CA ASP A 311 -20.48 6.48 3.33
C ASP A 311 -20.96 5.02 3.41
N VAL A 312 -20.29 4.12 2.68
CA VAL A 312 -20.58 2.67 2.71
C VAL A 312 -20.33 2.09 4.11
N ARG A 313 -19.27 2.52 4.79
CA ARG A 313 -18.99 2.13 6.17
C ARG A 313 -20.09 2.61 7.13
N ASP A 314 -20.56 3.84 6.97
CA ASP A 314 -21.64 4.38 7.82
C ASP A 314 -22.95 3.62 7.59
N MET A 315 -23.26 3.25 6.34
CA MET A 315 -24.39 2.38 6.01
C MET A 315 -24.27 0.99 6.66
N LEU A 316 -23.07 0.39 6.63
CA LEU A 316 -22.77 -0.89 7.29
C LEU A 316 -23.02 -0.80 8.80
N ALA A 317 -22.52 0.26 9.45
CA ALA A 317 -22.69 0.48 10.89
C ALA A 317 -24.16 0.66 11.31
N GLN A 318 -24.98 1.27 10.44
CA GLN A 318 -26.42 1.45 10.64
C GLN A 318 -27.25 0.19 10.29
N GLY A 319 -26.61 -0.81 9.68
CA GLY A 319 -27.28 -1.99 9.12
C GLY A 319 -28.27 -1.62 8.02
N ASN A 320 -27.90 -0.65 7.16
CA ASN A 320 -28.66 -0.22 5.99
C ASN A 320 -28.23 -1.03 4.76
N LYS A 321 -29.10 -1.88 4.21
CA LYS A 321 -28.79 -2.78 3.08
C LYS A 321 -28.45 -2.07 1.76
N GLU A 322 -28.62 -0.75 1.66
CA GLU A 322 -28.23 0.01 0.47
C GLU A 322 -26.72 -0.08 0.16
N TRP A 323 -25.87 -0.34 1.17
CA TRP A 323 -24.42 -0.52 0.96
C TRP A 323 -24.08 -1.61 -0.07
N GLU A 324 -24.94 -2.63 -0.18
CA GLU A 324 -24.76 -3.77 -1.08
C GLU A 324 -24.72 -3.35 -2.57
N LYS A 325 -25.39 -2.26 -2.93
CA LYS A 325 -25.41 -1.72 -4.30
C LYS A 325 -24.12 -0.97 -4.67
N HIS A 326 -23.35 -0.57 -3.66
CA HIS A 326 -22.17 0.27 -3.84
C HIS A 326 -20.86 -0.51 -3.84
N VAL A 327 -20.90 -1.82 -3.57
CA VAL A 327 -19.72 -2.69 -3.62
C VAL A 327 -19.88 -3.76 -4.70
N PRO A 328 -18.77 -4.32 -5.22
CA PRO A 328 -18.86 -5.46 -6.12
C PRO A 328 -19.45 -6.69 -5.42
N GLU A 329 -20.12 -7.55 -6.19
CA GLU A 329 -20.79 -8.75 -5.65
C GLU A 329 -19.84 -9.67 -4.83
N PRO A 330 -18.61 -10.00 -5.28
CA PRO A 330 -17.68 -10.81 -4.47
C PRO A 330 -17.33 -10.16 -3.13
N VAL A 331 -17.21 -8.84 -3.11
CA VAL A 331 -16.93 -8.06 -1.89
C VAL A 331 -18.14 -8.07 -0.96
N CYS A 332 -19.36 -7.94 -1.51
CA CYS A 332 -20.59 -8.01 -0.72
C CYS A 332 -20.72 -9.35 0.01
N GLN A 333 -20.50 -10.46 -0.70
CA GLN A 333 -20.54 -11.81 -0.15
C GLN A 333 -19.50 -11.99 0.96
N LEU A 334 -18.26 -11.56 0.72
CA LEU A 334 -17.18 -11.68 1.68
C LEU A 334 -17.42 -10.85 2.95
N ILE A 335 -17.94 -9.62 2.82
CA ILE A 335 -18.28 -8.76 3.96
C ILE A 335 -19.34 -9.43 4.84
N LYS A 336 -20.36 -10.04 4.23
CA LYS A 336 -21.42 -10.76 4.97
C LYS A 336 -20.89 -12.02 5.65
N GLU A 337 -20.14 -12.85 4.92
CA GLU A 337 -19.60 -14.12 5.43
C GLU A 337 -18.65 -13.91 6.62
N LYS A 338 -17.71 -12.97 6.48
CA LYS A 338 -16.66 -12.72 7.47
C LYS A 338 -17.01 -11.63 8.48
N LYS A 339 -18.19 -11.02 8.35
CA LYS A 339 -18.67 -9.90 9.18
C LYS A 339 -17.68 -8.73 9.23
N PHE A 340 -17.10 -8.42 8.07
CA PHE A 340 -16.10 -7.34 7.95
C PHE A 340 -16.70 -5.96 8.15
N PHE A 341 -15.83 -5.01 8.52
CA PHE A 341 -16.16 -3.59 8.67
C PHE A 341 -17.34 -3.31 9.61
N GLY A 342 -17.52 -4.17 10.62
CA GLY A 342 -18.59 -4.02 11.61
C GLY A 342 -19.98 -4.44 11.10
N TYR A 343 -20.06 -5.23 10.02
CA TYR A 343 -21.32 -5.79 9.54
C TYR A 343 -22.04 -6.58 10.64
N LYS A 344 -23.30 -6.23 10.88
CA LYS A 344 -24.20 -6.91 11.80
C LYS A 344 -25.35 -7.52 11.01
N GLU A 345 -25.49 -8.83 11.11
CA GLU A 345 -26.64 -9.56 10.61
C GLU A 345 -27.87 -9.10 11.42
N LYS A 346 -28.86 -8.53 10.74
CA LYS A 346 -30.13 -8.10 11.34
C LYS A 346 -31.19 -9.16 11.15
#